data_AF-A0A8S2Y8V1-F1
#
_entry.id   AF-A0A8S2Y8V1-F1
#
_cell.length_a   1.000
_cell.length_b   1.000
_cell.length_c   1.000
_cell.angle_alpha   90.00
_cell.angle_beta   90.00
_cell.angle_gamma   90.00
#
_symmetry.space_group_name_H-M   'P 1'
#
loop_
_entity.id
_entity.type
_entity.pdbx_description
1 polymer ?
#
loop_
_entity_poly.entity_id
_entity_poly.type
_entity_poly.pdbx_seq_one_letter_code
_entity_poly.pdbx_strand_id
1 'polypeptide(L)'
;MDGVVNPLLSSSSRYDLRASSVATGFLTYCQLQTECSQHFPADQPPHIMLSRLLYELDGNSQQCANAHFSQYNLNADMLRGLLFRMMQSGDTYFDRTVIPAIIFRLNRCNEEDVTVLDFFFKTSFGTGGDADGGLANTPGLIYS
;
A
#
# COMPACT_ATOMS: atom_id res chain seq x y z
N MET A 1 8.85 -5.34 -25.44
CA MET A 1 9.74 -4.19 -25.67
C MET A 1 10.57 -4.04 -24.41
N ASP A 2 11.70 -4.76 -24.37
CA ASP A 2 12.61 -4.78 -23.24
C ASP A 2 13.42 -3.48 -23.24
N GLY A 3 13.02 -2.54 -22.38
CA GLY A 3 13.72 -1.29 -22.18
C GLY A 3 15.14 -1.53 -21.71
N VAL A 4 16.10 -0.83 -22.33
CA VAL A 4 17.54 -0.87 -22.05
C VAL A 4 17.79 -0.73 -20.55
N VAL A 5 18.26 -1.82 -19.93
CA VAL A 5 18.51 -1.90 -18.48
C VAL A 5 19.93 -1.45 -18.22
N ASN A 6 20.10 -0.39 -17.43
CA ASN A 6 21.42 0.10 -17.06
C ASN A 6 22.11 -0.91 -16.11
N PRO A 7 23.24 -1.53 -16.50
CA PRO A 7 23.84 -2.65 -15.76
C PRO A 7 24.47 -2.25 -14.41
N LEU A 8 24.50 -0.95 -14.08
CA LEU A 8 25.09 -0.41 -12.84
C LEU A 8 24.13 -0.37 -11.64
N LEU A 9 22.86 -0.70 -11.82
CA LEU A 9 21.89 -0.72 -10.71
C LEU A 9 22.01 -2.04 -9.92
N SER A 10 22.22 -1.92 -8.60
CA SER A 10 22.20 -3.07 -7.69
C SER A 10 20.90 -3.87 -7.85
N SER A 11 20.92 -5.16 -7.47
CA SER A 11 19.71 -6.00 -7.49
C SER A 11 18.55 -5.36 -6.72
N SER A 12 18.83 -4.75 -5.57
CA SER A 12 17.84 -4.00 -4.77
C SER A 12 17.27 -2.81 -5.54
N SER A 13 18.13 -1.98 -6.15
CA SER A 13 17.68 -0.81 -6.91
C SER A 13 16.83 -1.19 -8.14
N ARG A 14 17.12 -2.32 -8.79
CA ARG A 14 16.29 -2.84 -9.88
C ARG A 14 14.95 -3.38 -9.40
N TYR A 15 14.93 -4.03 -8.23
CA TYR A 15 13.71 -4.51 -7.61
C TYR A 15 12.81 -3.32 -7.23
N ASP A 16 13.36 -2.28 -6.63
CA ASP A 16 12.63 -1.07 -6.22
C ASP A 16 12.03 -0.34 -7.44
N LEU A 17 12.79 -0.22 -8.53
CA LEU A 17 12.31 0.36 -9.79
C LEU A 17 11.15 -0.45 -10.38
N ARG A 18 11.25 -1.78 -10.39
CA ARG A 18 10.19 -2.66 -10.92
C ARG A 18 8.95 -2.65 -10.02
N ALA A 19 9.13 -2.73 -8.71
CA ALA A 19 8.03 -2.65 -7.74
C ALA A 19 7.29 -1.32 -7.84
N SER A 20 8.04 -0.21 -7.93
CA SER A 20 7.47 1.13 -8.12
C SER A 20 6.73 1.26 -9.45
N SER A 21 7.25 0.67 -10.53
CA SER A 21 6.60 0.66 -11.84
C SER A 21 5.28 -0.13 -11.84
N VAL A 22 5.25 -1.30 -11.18
CA VAL A 22 4.03 -2.12 -11.06
C VAL A 22 2.97 -1.42 -10.21
N ALA A 23 3.34 -0.84 -9.07
CA ALA A 23 2.43 -0.07 -8.22
C ALA A 23 1.83 1.13 -8.98
N THR A 24 2.67 1.87 -9.70
CA THR A 24 2.25 3.01 -10.53
C THR A 24 1.33 2.57 -11.66
N GLY A 25 1.62 1.44 -12.32
CA GLY A 25 0.77 0.87 -13.36
C GLY A 25 -0.59 0.46 -12.82
N PHE A 26 -0.62 -0.21 -11.67
CA PHE A 26 -1.85 -0.62 -10.98
C PHE A 26 -2.73 0.59 -10.63
N LEU A 27 -2.14 1.63 -10.04
CA LEU A 27 -2.87 2.85 -9.66
C LEU A 27 -3.31 3.70 -10.85
N THR A 28 -2.54 3.71 -11.93
CA THR A 28 -2.95 4.31 -13.21
C THR A 28 -4.15 3.57 -13.78
N TYR A 29 -4.16 2.23 -13.73
CA TYR A 29 -5.32 1.44 -14.14
C TYR A 29 -6.53 1.69 -13.22
N CYS A 30 -6.31 1.85 -11.92
CA CYS A 30 -7.34 2.20 -10.93
C CYS A 30 -8.07 3.50 -11.31
N GLN A 31 -7.36 4.50 -11.85
CA GLN A 31 -7.96 5.75 -12.32
C GLN A 31 -8.96 5.55 -13.48
N LEU A 32 -8.82 4.47 -14.26
CA LEU A 32 -9.72 4.15 -15.37
C LEU A 32 -10.98 3.39 -14.91
N GLN A 33 -10.98 2.86 -13.70
CA GLN A 33 -12.11 2.12 -13.12
C GLN A 33 -12.96 3.07 -12.27
N THR A 34 -14.26 3.12 -12.51
CA THR A 34 -15.18 4.02 -11.79
C THR A 34 -15.23 3.68 -10.29
N GLU A 35 -15.16 2.40 -9.96
CA GLU A 35 -15.19 1.88 -8.59
C GLU A 35 -14.02 2.37 -7.75
N CYS A 36 -12.87 2.62 -8.38
CA CYS A 36 -11.69 3.15 -7.72
C CYS A 36 -11.62 4.67 -7.81
N SER A 37 -11.75 5.23 -9.01
CA SER A 37 -11.59 6.67 -9.24
C SER A 37 -12.58 7.54 -8.46
N GLN A 38 -13.79 7.05 -8.17
CA GLN A 38 -14.78 7.78 -7.36
C GLN A 38 -14.30 8.10 -5.93
N HIS A 39 -13.32 7.36 -5.42
CA HIS A 39 -12.77 7.57 -4.09
C HIS A 39 -11.62 8.58 -4.07
N PHE A 40 -11.09 8.97 -5.24
CA PHE A 40 -10.00 9.93 -5.33
C PHE A 40 -10.51 11.29 -5.83
N PRO A 41 -9.99 12.41 -5.29
CA PRO A 41 -10.27 13.72 -5.84
C PRO A 41 -9.85 13.77 -7.32
N ALA A 42 -10.64 14.45 -8.16
CA ALA A 42 -10.36 14.55 -9.60
C ALA A 42 -9.00 15.22 -9.92
N ASP A 43 -8.52 16.06 -9.00
CA ASP A 43 -7.22 16.75 -9.06
C ASP A 43 -6.07 15.93 -8.45
N GLN A 44 -6.35 14.80 -7.79
CA GLN A 44 -5.36 13.96 -7.13
C GLN A 44 -5.51 12.49 -7.53
N PRO A 45 -5.02 12.12 -8.74
CA PRO A 45 -5.10 10.75 -9.18
C PRO A 45 -4.29 9.81 -8.27
N PRO A 46 -4.68 8.52 -8.17
CA PRO A 46 -4.15 7.61 -7.16
C PRO A 46 -2.62 7.46 -7.17
N HIS A 47 -2.01 7.48 -8.36
CA HIS A 47 -0.56 7.35 -8.53
C HIS A 47 0.20 8.59 -8.02
N ILE A 48 -0.36 9.79 -8.19
CA ILE A 48 0.21 11.04 -7.66
C ILE A 48 0.07 11.08 -6.15
N MET A 49 -1.08 10.65 -5.62
CA MET A 49 -1.31 10.54 -4.18
C MET A 49 -0.30 9.58 -3.53
N LEU A 50 -0.07 8.40 -4.11
CA LEU A 50 0.96 7.48 -3.62
C LEU A 50 2.35 8.12 -3.65
N SER A 51 2.72 8.77 -4.77
CA SER A 51 4.05 9.38 -4.92
C SER A 51 4.30 10.46 -3.87
N ARG A 52 3.28 11.27 -3.58
CA ARG A 52 3.30 12.29 -2.54
C ARG A 52 3.44 11.67 -1.14
N LEU A 53 2.62 10.67 -0.81
CA LEU A 53 2.69 9.99 0.49
C LEU A 53 4.07 9.39 0.75
N LEU A 54 4.66 8.74 -0.25
CA LEU A 54 6.00 8.17 -0.14
C LEU A 54 7.06 9.25 0.09
N TYR A 55 6.97 10.38 -0.63
CA TYR A 55 7.86 11.51 -0.41
C TYR A 55 7.72 12.12 0.99
N GLU A 56 6.49 12.26 1.49
CA GLU A 56 6.22 12.77 2.84
C GLU A 56 6.71 11.80 3.94
N LEU A 57 6.61 10.49 3.71
CA LEU A 57 7.14 9.48 4.63
C LEU A 57 8.68 9.49 4.67
N ASP A 58 9.35 9.55 3.50
CA ASP A 58 10.81 9.65 3.43
C ASP A 58 11.33 10.94 4.08
N GLY A 59 10.58 12.03 3.95
CA GLY A 59 10.89 13.31 4.58
C GLY A 59 10.47 13.44 6.04
N ASN A 60 9.87 12.40 6.64
CA ASN A 60 9.28 12.42 7.97
C ASN A 60 8.30 13.61 8.17
N SER A 61 7.59 14.02 7.12
CA SER A 61 6.64 15.13 7.12
C SER A 61 5.17 14.67 7.04
N GLN A 62 4.93 13.37 6.90
CA GLN A 62 3.59 12.79 6.86
C GLN A 62 2.97 12.81 8.26
N GLN A 63 2.05 13.75 8.50
CA GLN A 63 1.48 14.02 9.81
C GLN A 63 0.69 12.83 10.39
N CYS A 64 -0.04 12.10 9.56
CA CYS A 64 -0.86 10.97 9.99
C CYS A 64 0.00 9.82 10.54
N ALA A 65 1.02 9.44 9.77
CA ALA A 65 1.94 8.38 10.13
C ALA A 65 2.71 8.73 11.39
N ASN A 66 3.17 9.98 11.48
CA ASN A 66 3.93 10.43 12.64
C ASN A 66 3.07 10.52 13.91
N ALA A 67 1.80 10.95 13.78
CA ALA A 67 0.90 11.09 14.91
C ALA A 67 0.34 9.75 15.41
N HIS A 68 0.01 8.83 14.51
CA HIS A 68 -0.80 7.65 14.84
C HIS A 68 -0.10 6.31 14.63
N PHE A 69 0.97 6.26 13.83
CA PHE A 69 1.60 5.02 13.36
C PHE A 69 3.11 4.98 13.65
N SER A 70 3.59 5.81 14.57
CA SER A 70 5.01 5.87 14.96
C SER A 70 5.52 4.54 15.51
N GLN A 71 4.65 3.76 16.16
CA GLN A 71 4.94 2.41 16.64
C GLN A 71 5.36 1.43 15.53
N TYR A 72 4.91 1.66 14.29
CA TYR A 72 5.24 0.81 13.14
C TYR A 72 6.49 1.29 12.40
N ASN A 73 7.10 2.42 12.81
CA ASN A 73 8.23 3.06 12.12
C ASN A 73 8.01 3.18 10.60
N LEU A 74 6.78 3.56 10.19
CA LEU A 74 6.43 3.66 8.78
C LEU A 74 7.36 4.59 8.03
N ASN A 75 8.01 4.05 7.00
CA ASN A 75 8.77 4.81 6.00
C ASN A 75 8.33 4.40 4.60
N ALA A 76 8.82 5.09 3.57
CA ALA A 76 8.38 4.82 2.20
C ALA A 76 8.75 3.42 1.73
N ASP A 77 9.91 2.89 2.15
CA ASP A 77 10.36 1.55 1.75
C ASP A 77 9.49 0.44 2.38
N MET A 78 9.08 0.61 3.63
CA MET A 78 8.14 -0.30 4.31
C MET A 78 6.77 -0.27 3.63
N LEU A 79 6.25 0.91 3.32
CA LEU A 79 4.96 1.03 2.63
C LEU A 79 5.03 0.46 1.21
N ARG A 80 6.09 0.77 0.45
CA ARG A 80 6.34 0.18 -0.89
C ARG A 80 6.41 -1.35 -0.81
N GLY A 81 7.18 -1.88 0.13
CA GLY A 81 7.34 -3.32 0.32
C GLY A 81 6.05 -4.02 0.72
N LEU A 82 5.20 -3.38 1.53
CA LEU A 82 3.89 -3.90 1.89
C LEU A 82 2.94 -3.94 0.69
N LEU A 83 2.78 -2.82 -0.01
CA LEU A 83 1.93 -2.73 -1.20
C LEU A 83 2.39 -3.70 -2.29
N PHE A 84 3.71 -3.87 -2.46
CA PHE A 84 4.27 -4.81 -3.42
C PHE A 84 3.99 -6.28 -3.04
N ARG A 85 4.07 -6.63 -1.75
CA ARG A 85 3.70 -7.98 -1.28
C ARG A 85 2.22 -8.28 -1.53
N MET A 86 1.33 -7.31 -1.27
CA MET A 86 -0.10 -7.41 -1.55
C MET A 86 -0.43 -7.51 -3.04
N MET A 87 0.37 -6.93 -3.93
CA MET A 87 0.19 -7.13 -5.37
C MET A 87 0.67 -8.51 -5.83
N GLN A 88 1.68 -9.09 -5.17
CA GLN A 88 2.25 -10.38 -5.50
C GLN A 88 1.48 -11.57 -4.91
N SER A 89 0.80 -11.40 -3.77
CA SER A 89 0.12 -12.47 -3.03
C SER A 89 -0.90 -13.23 -3.88
N GLY A 90 -1.32 -12.71 -5.03
CA GLY A 90 -2.12 -13.44 -6.02
C GLY A 90 -3.54 -13.75 -5.54
N ASP A 91 -3.83 -13.58 -4.25
CA ASP A 91 -5.13 -13.80 -3.65
C ASP A 91 -6.06 -12.67 -4.10
N THR A 92 -7.00 -13.12 -4.92
CA THR A 92 -7.75 -12.35 -5.87
C THR A 92 -8.78 -11.45 -5.19
N TYR A 93 -8.88 -10.22 -5.68
CA TYR A 93 -9.91 -9.22 -5.37
C TYR A 93 -9.68 -8.38 -4.10
N PHE A 94 -9.46 -8.99 -2.94
CA PHE A 94 -9.38 -8.23 -1.68
C PHE A 94 -8.16 -7.30 -1.66
N ASP A 95 -6.96 -7.82 -1.91
CA ASP A 95 -5.71 -7.04 -1.86
C ASP A 95 -5.70 -5.89 -2.89
N ARG A 96 -6.34 -6.08 -4.05
CA ARG A 96 -6.42 -5.06 -5.11
C ARG A 96 -7.37 -3.92 -4.75
N THR A 97 -8.43 -4.18 -3.99
CA THR A 97 -9.33 -3.13 -3.48
C THR A 97 -8.77 -2.44 -2.23
N VAL A 98 -7.97 -3.15 -1.44
CA VAL A 98 -7.37 -2.63 -0.21
C VAL A 98 -6.26 -1.62 -0.52
N ILE A 99 -5.40 -1.86 -1.51
CA ILE A 99 -4.32 -0.93 -1.91
C ILE A 99 -4.79 0.53 -2.06
N PRO A 100 -5.78 0.84 -2.95
CA PRO A 100 -6.24 2.22 -3.12
C PRO A 100 -6.91 2.75 -1.85
N ALA A 101 -7.61 1.92 -1.09
CA ALA A 101 -8.22 2.33 0.17
C ALA A 101 -7.17 2.75 1.21
N ILE A 102 -6.08 2.00 1.37
CA ILE A 102 -4.99 2.32 2.31
C ILE A 102 -4.32 3.65 1.92
N ILE A 103 -4.03 3.84 0.63
CA ILE A 103 -3.45 5.09 0.12
C ILE A 103 -4.37 6.28 0.42
N PHE A 104 -5.65 6.14 0.09
CA PHE A 104 -6.63 7.20 0.32
C PHE A 104 -6.78 7.55 1.80
N ARG A 105 -6.91 6.54 2.66
CA ARG A 105 -7.07 6.72 4.12
C ARG A 105 -5.84 7.35 4.77
N LEU A 106 -4.63 6.95 4.35
CA LEU A 106 -3.39 7.57 4.82
C LEU A 106 -3.29 9.05 4.44
N ASN A 107 -3.76 9.40 3.24
CA ASN A 107 -3.77 10.78 2.77
C ASN A 107 -4.85 11.63 3.46
N ARG A 108 -6.04 11.08 3.70
CA ARG A 108 -7.15 11.79 4.34
C ARG A 108 -6.98 11.96 5.85
N CYS A 109 -6.50 10.91 6.52
CA CYS A 109 -6.21 10.88 7.95
C CYS A 109 -7.32 11.42 8.87
N ASN A 110 -8.51 10.81 8.85
CA ASN A 110 -9.55 11.08 9.84
C ASN A 110 -9.55 10.02 10.99
N GLU A 111 -10.33 10.25 12.06
CA GLU A 111 -10.38 9.32 13.21
C GLU A 111 -10.82 7.88 12.84
N GLU A 112 -11.79 7.72 11.94
CA GLU A 112 -12.22 6.41 11.43
C GLU A 112 -11.11 5.74 10.61
N ASP A 113 -10.39 6.52 9.80
CA ASP A 113 -9.27 6.05 9.00
C ASP A 113 -8.13 5.55 9.89
N VAL A 114 -7.85 6.26 10.98
CA VAL A 114 -6.79 5.89 11.94
C VAL A 114 -7.03 4.50 12.51
N THR A 115 -8.25 4.21 12.94
CA THR A 115 -8.61 2.91 13.52
C THR A 115 -8.44 1.77 12.51
N VAL A 116 -8.91 1.98 11.27
CA VAL A 116 -8.80 0.97 10.20
C VAL A 116 -7.35 0.74 9.79
N LEU A 117 -6.57 1.82 9.67
CA LEU A 117 -5.16 1.76 9.31
C LEU A 117 -4.31 1.11 10.42
N ASP A 118 -4.60 1.38 11.70
CA ASP A 118 -3.91 0.73 12.81
C ASP A 118 -4.13 -0.78 12.79
N PHE A 119 -5.38 -1.22 12.62
CA PHE A 119 -5.70 -2.65 12.48
C PHE A 119 -4.97 -3.29 11.28
N PHE A 120 -4.96 -2.60 10.14
CA PHE A 120 -4.26 -3.06 8.94
C PHE A 120 -2.75 -3.19 9.17
N PHE A 121 -2.09 -2.18 9.75
CA PHE A 121 -0.65 -2.20 10.00
C PHE A 121 -0.27 -3.20 11.10
N LYS A 122 -1.07 -3.32 12.16
CA LYS A 122 -0.91 -4.35 13.17
C LYS A 122 -0.91 -5.75 12.56
N THR A 123 -1.85 -6.02 11.66
CA THR A 123 -1.95 -7.31 10.97
C THR A 123 -0.80 -7.52 9.97
N SER A 124 -0.33 -6.45 9.33
CA SER A 124 0.70 -6.50 8.28
C SER A 124 2.14 -6.56 8.81
N PHE A 125 2.40 -5.99 9.99
CA PHE A 125 3.74 -5.89 10.59
C PHE A 125 3.87 -6.66 11.91
N GLY A 126 2.77 -7.11 12.51
CA GLY A 126 2.78 -7.86 13.76
C GLY A 126 3.42 -9.23 13.60
N THR A 127 4.52 -9.46 14.32
CA THR A 127 4.92 -10.81 14.74
C THR A 127 3.81 -11.38 15.65
N GLY A 128 3.33 -12.59 15.36
CA GLY A 128 2.23 -13.25 16.06
C GLY A 128 2.42 -13.36 17.57
N GLY A 129 1.96 -12.35 18.30
CA GLY A 129 2.16 -12.21 19.73
C GLY A 129 1.05 -11.45 20.43
N ASP A 130 -0.19 -11.62 19.97
CA ASP A 130 -1.38 -11.59 20.80
C ASP A 130 -2.39 -12.51 20.11
N ALA A 131 -2.56 -13.69 20.71
CA ALA A 131 -3.62 -14.62 20.36
C ALA A 131 -4.95 -13.90 20.59
N ASP A 132 -5.64 -13.56 19.50
CA ASP A 132 -7.07 -13.81 19.30
C ASP A 132 -7.47 -13.44 17.85
N GLY A 133 -7.42 -14.46 16.97
CA GLY A 133 -8.04 -14.54 15.63
C GLY A 133 -7.48 -13.59 14.55
N GLY A 134 -6.62 -13.98 13.62
CA GLY A 134 -6.67 -15.19 12.82
C GLY A 134 -6.89 -14.81 11.35
N LEU A 135 -5.85 -14.31 10.66
CA LEU A 135 -5.80 -14.23 9.19
C LEU A 135 -4.39 -14.60 8.71
N ALA A 136 -3.97 -15.82 9.05
CA ALA A 136 -2.92 -16.51 8.34
C ALA A 136 -3.44 -17.92 8.02
N ASN A 137 -3.70 -18.16 6.72
CA ASN A 137 -4.14 -19.41 6.11
C ASN A 137 -5.60 -19.85 6.37
N THR A 138 -6.48 -19.52 5.42
CA THR A 138 -7.57 -20.45 5.04
C THR A 138 -7.66 -20.54 3.52
N PRO A 139 -7.11 -21.59 2.89
CA PRO A 139 -7.62 -22.04 1.62
C PRO A 139 -8.97 -22.73 1.88
N GLY A 140 -10.06 -22.04 1.51
CA GLY A 140 -11.38 -22.64 1.31
C GLY A 140 -12.45 -22.35 2.37
N LEU A 141 -13.68 -22.19 1.84
CA LEU A 141 -14.99 -22.51 2.44
C LEU A 141 -15.58 -21.39 3.36
N ILE A 142 -16.84 -20.91 3.24
CA ILE A 142 -18.10 -21.51 2.79
C ILE A 142 -19.12 -20.43 2.33
N TYR A 143 -19.85 -20.74 1.25
CA TYR A 143 -21.16 -20.22 0.87
C TYR A 143 -22.23 -20.38 1.96
N SER A 144 -23.02 -19.34 2.24
CA SER A 144 -24.44 -19.50 2.59
C SER A 144 -25.22 -18.28 2.12
#